data_AF-A0A399YU64-F1
#
_entry.id   AF-A0A399YU64-F1
#
_cell.length_a   1.000
_cell.length_b   1.000
_cell.length_c   1.000
_cell.angle_alpha   90.00
_cell.angle_beta   90.00
_cell.angle_gamma   90.00
#
_symmetry.space_group_name_H-M   'P 1'
#
loop_
_entity.id
_entity.type
_entity.pdbx_description
1 polymer ?
#
loop_
_entity_poly.entity_id
_entity_poly.type
_entity_poly.pdbx_seq_one_letter_code
_entity_poly.pdbx_strand_id
1 'polypeptide(L)'
;LEMEFNLVEAGMTRPKVKAEDFIGKAAYMKQRETPPAALLCSLTMDDPTSSSGVKRFMQGREPILTLDGNIITDARGRNSYVTSAGAGPSLGKYILMSYLPPEYAKVGAKLKVEYFGERYPVTVAAVGATPLFDPENKRIKA
;
A
#
# COMPACT_ATOMS: atom_id res chain seq x y z
N LEU A 1 -2.29 -18.75 3.46
CA LEU A 1 -1.38 -17.96 2.61
C LEU A 1 -2.27 -17.11 1.70
N GLU A 2 -2.25 -15.79 1.82
CA GLU A 2 -2.97 -14.93 0.86
C GLU A 2 -2.20 -14.99 -0.47
N MET A 3 -2.79 -15.61 -1.50
CA MET A 3 -2.18 -15.78 -2.82
C MET A 3 -2.64 -14.71 -3.82
N GLU A 4 -3.25 -13.63 -3.31
CA GLU A 4 -3.92 -12.65 -4.15
C GLU A 4 -2.95 -11.75 -4.90
N PHE A 5 -1.84 -11.36 -4.28
CA PHE A 5 -0.86 -10.43 -4.84
C PHE A 5 0.45 -11.13 -5.19
N ASN A 6 1.06 -10.71 -6.30
CA ASN A 6 2.31 -11.28 -6.76
C ASN A 6 3.54 -10.43 -6.34
N LEU A 7 4.74 -10.96 -6.60
CA LEU A 7 5.99 -10.33 -6.16
C LEU A 7 6.22 -8.92 -6.75
N VAL A 8 5.75 -8.70 -7.98
CA VAL A 8 5.87 -7.40 -8.66
C VAL A 8 4.95 -6.38 -8.02
N GLU A 9 3.70 -6.77 -7.76
CA GLU A 9 2.70 -5.93 -7.08
C GLU A 9 3.14 -5.54 -5.66
N ALA A 10 3.80 -6.46 -4.96
CA ALA A 10 4.36 -6.23 -3.62
C ALA A 10 5.62 -5.34 -3.59
N GLY A 11 6.12 -4.90 -4.75
CA GLY A 11 7.34 -4.10 -4.83
C GLY A 11 8.62 -4.87 -4.48
N MET A 12 8.59 -6.21 -4.47
CA MET A 12 9.72 -7.06 -4.08
C MET A 12 10.57 -7.54 -5.26
N THR A 13 10.40 -6.89 -6.42
CA THR A 13 11.15 -7.15 -7.65
C THR A 13 12.64 -6.89 -7.44
N ARG A 14 13.45 -7.93 -7.53
CA ARG A 14 14.93 -7.81 -7.47
C ARG A 14 15.49 -7.40 -8.84
N PRO A 15 16.67 -6.72 -8.89
CA PRO A 15 17.33 -6.39 -10.15
C PRO A 15 17.71 -7.61 -10.99
N LYS A 16 18.11 -8.71 -10.33
CA LYS A 16 18.48 -9.97 -10.98
C LYS A 16 17.54 -11.09 -10.55
N VAL A 17 17.26 -12.00 -11.48
CA VAL A 17 16.56 -13.26 -11.23
C VAL A 17 17.59 -14.39 -11.21
N LYS A 18 17.40 -15.37 -10.31
CA LYS A 18 18.27 -16.54 -10.20
C LYS A 18 18.35 -17.31 -11.52
N ALA A 19 19.56 -17.76 -11.90
CA ALA A 19 19.80 -18.44 -13.18
C ALA A 19 19.21 -19.85 -13.20
N GLU A 20 19.26 -20.56 -12.08
CA GLU A 20 18.69 -21.91 -11.93
C GLU A 20 17.16 -21.87 -11.94
N ASP A 21 16.55 -23.02 -12.23
CA ASP A 21 15.09 -23.15 -12.17
C ASP A 21 14.57 -23.19 -10.73
N PHE A 22 13.35 -22.68 -10.53
CA PHE A 22 12.65 -22.70 -9.26
C PHE A 22 11.13 -22.60 -9.47
N ILE A 23 10.36 -23.10 -8.49
CA ILE A 23 8.91 -23.08 -8.53
C ILE A 23 8.40 -21.63 -8.70
N GLY A 24 7.65 -21.39 -9.78
CA GLY A 24 7.09 -20.09 -10.09
C GLY A 24 7.99 -19.17 -10.93
N LYS A 25 9.20 -19.60 -11.35
CA LYS A 25 10.11 -18.78 -12.18
C LYS A 25 9.46 -18.27 -13.46
N ALA A 26 8.84 -19.14 -14.24
CA ALA A 26 8.17 -18.77 -15.49
C ALA A 26 7.03 -17.76 -15.25
N ALA A 27 6.22 -17.98 -14.22
CA ALA A 27 5.14 -17.07 -13.84
C ALA A 27 5.68 -15.70 -13.39
N TYR A 28 6.76 -15.68 -12.60
CA TYR A 28 7.40 -14.45 -12.18
C TYR A 28 8.00 -13.66 -13.35
N MET A 29 8.64 -14.33 -14.32
CA MET A 29 9.13 -13.67 -15.54
C MET A 29 7.99 -13.00 -16.31
N LYS A 30 6.87 -13.69 -16.50
CA LYS A 30 5.67 -13.10 -17.13
C LYS A 30 5.11 -11.90 -16.36
N GLN A 31 5.10 -11.98 -15.02
CA GLN A 31 4.65 -10.87 -14.17
C GLN A 31 5.54 -9.63 -14.33
N ARG A 32 6.86 -9.79 -14.52
CA ARG A 32 7.78 -8.67 -14.73
C ARG A 32 7.60 -7.97 -16.07
N GLU A 33 7.12 -8.70 -17.08
CA GLU A 33 6.87 -8.17 -18.43
C GLU A 33 5.50 -7.51 -18.56
N THR A 34 4.61 -7.71 -17.58
CA THR A 34 3.24 -7.19 -17.60
C THR A 34 3.10 -6.02 -16.63
N PRO A 35 2.40 -4.93 -17.00
CA PRO A 35 2.03 -3.90 -16.04
C PRO A 35 1.30 -4.49 -14.82
N PRO A 36 1.68 -4.14 -13.58
CA PRO A 36 1.02 -4.66 -12.39
C PRO A 36 -0.41 -4.11 -12.28
N ALA A 37 -1.35 -4.95 -11.84
CA ALA A 37 -2.73 -4.53 -11.64
C ALA A 37 -2.90 -3.67 -10.38
N ALA A 38 -2.03 -3.87 -9.38
CA ALA A 38 -1.97 -3.05 -8.18
C ALA A 38 -0.52 -2.89 -7.70
N LEU A 39 -0.26 -1.81 -6.97
CA LEU A 39 1.03 -1.49 -6.37
C LEU A 39 0.85 -1.35 -4.86
N LEU A 40 1.69 -2.04 -4.09
CA LEU A 40 1.74 -1.85 -2.64
C LEU A 40 2.22 -0.43 -2.33
N CYS A 41 1.41 0.31 -1.60
CA CYS A 41 1.66 1.70 -1.22
C CYS A 41 1.69 1.86 0.29
N SER A 42 2.49 2.81 0.78
CA SER A 42 2.38 3.31 2.15
C SER A 42 1.57 4.59 2.16
N LEU A 43 0.55 4.64 3.01
CA LEU A 43 -0.33 5.78 3.21
C LEU A 43 -0.11 6.36 4.61
N THR A 44 -0.25 7.67 4.75
CA THR A 44 -0.29 8.33 6.06
C THR A 44 -1.71 8.79 6.36
N MET A 45 -2.15 8.58 7.59
CA MET A 45 -3.40 9.17 8.07
C MET A 45 -3.23 10.67 8.28
N ASP A 46 -4.10 11.45 7.64
CA ASP A 46 -4.06 12.91 7.71
C ASP A 46 -4.76 13.40 9.00
N ASP A 47 -5.94 12.85 9.30
CA ASP A 47 -6.70 13.14 10.52
C ASP A 47 -7.43 11.87 11.03
N PRO A 48 -7.11 11.36 12.23
CA PRO A 48 -7.78 10.22 12.82
C PRO A 48 -9.07 10.57 13.60
N THR A 49 -9.51 11.83 13.59
CA THR A 49 -10.60 12.30 14.45
C THR A 49 -11.97 11.89 13.91
N SER A 50 -12.72 11.10 14.69
CA SER A 50 -14.11 10.74 14.36
C SER A 50 -15.06 11.92 14.53
N SER A 51 -16.28 11.78 14.02
CA SER A 51 -17.37 12.76 14.17
C SER A 51 -17.69 13.10 15.64
N SER A 52 -17.41 12.17 16.56
CA SER A 52 -17.54 12.34 18.01
C SER A 52 -16.29 12.94 18.70
N GLY A 53 -15.24 13.29 17.95
CA GLY A 53 -13.97 13.82 18.47
C GLY A 53 -12.99 12.76 18.98
N VAL A 54 -13.35 11.47 18.94
CA VAL A 54 -12.47 10.37 19.36
C VAL A 54 -11.47 10.04 18.25
N LYS A 55 -10.19 9.90 18.60
CA LYS A 55 -9.15 9.45 17.66
C LYS A 55 -9.28 7.95 17.36
N ARG A 56 -9.24 7.59 16.09
CA ARG A 56 -9.31 6.22 15.60
C ARG A 56 -8.04 5.83 14.87
N PHE A 57 -7.64 4.57 15.03
CA PHE A 57 -6.41 4.01 14.48
C PHE A 57 -6.75 2.66 13.85
N MET A 58 -6.67 2.61 12.52
CA MET A 58 -6.97 1.41 11.73
C MET A 58 -6.04 0.27 12.08
N GLN A 59 -6.53 -0.96 11.98
CA GLN A 59 -5.81 -2.17 12.40
C GLN A 59 -5.53 -3.11 11.23
N GLY A 60 -6.34 -3.07 10.16
CA GLY A 60 -6.24 -3.93 8.99
C GLY A 60 -7.63 -4.35 8.47
N ARG A 61 -7.68 -4.64 7.16
CA ARG A 61 -8.85 -5.03 6.37
C ARG A 61 -9.89 -3.93 6.13
N GLU A 62 -9.67 -2.73 6.64
CA GLU A 62 -10.51 -1.58 6.32
C GLU A 62 -10.44 -1.27 4.82
N PRO A 63 -11.58 -0.98 4.14
CA PRO A 63 -11.56 -0.67 2.73
C PRO A 63 -10.95 0.71 2.48
N ILE A 64 -10.18 0.84 1.40
CA ILE A 64 -9.71 2.11 0.87
C ILE A 64 -10.68 2.59 -0.20
N LEU A 65 -11.07 3.86 -0.08
CA LEU A 65 -12.11 4.48 -0.88
C LEU A 65 -11.56 5.69 -1.64
N THR A 66 -12.22 6.02 -2.74
CA THR A 66 -12.04 7.30 -3.43
C THR A 66 -12.49 8.47 -2.54
N LEU A 67 -12.20 9.70 -2.96
CA LEU A 67 -12.69 10.89 -2.26
C LEU A 67 -14.22 10.96 -2.21
N ASP A 68 -14.90 10.43 -3.22
CA ASP A 68 -16.37 10.35 -3.25
C ASP A 68 -16.93 9.20 -2.39
N GLY A 69 -16.04 8.33 -1.87
CA GLY A 69 -16.40 7.21 -1.01
C GLY A 69 -16.74 5.92 -1.74
N ASN A 70 -16.34 5.80 -3.02
CA ASN A 70 -16.50 4.57 -3.78
C ASN A 70 -15.36 3.59 -3.48
N ILE A 71 -15.64 2.30 -3.53
CA ILE A 71 -14.62 1.25 -3.41
C ILE A 71 -13.66 1.35 -4.59
N ILE A 72 -12.37 1.25 -4.30
CA ILE A 72 -11.33 1.16 -5.32
C ILE A 72 -11.12 -0.31 -5.67
N THR A 73 -11.22 -0.64 -6.96
CA THR A 73 -11.06 -2.00 -7.48
C THR A 73 -10.02 -1.99 -8.59
N ASP A 74 -9.12 -2.97 -8.59
CA ASP A 74 -8.09 -3.08 -9.62
C ASP A 74 -8.58 -3.80 -10.89
N ALA A 75 -7.71 -3.85 -11.92
CA ALA A 75 -7.99 -4.49 -13.20
C ALA A 75 -8.27 -6.00 -13.11
N ARG A 76 -8.03 -6.65 -11.97
CA ARG A 76 -8.35 -8.07 -11.70
C ARG A 76 -9.60 -8.23 -10.84
N GLY A 77 -10.31 -7.14 -10.52
CA GLY A 77 -11.52 -7.18 -9.70
C GLY A 77 -11.26 -7.25 -8.20
N ARG A 78 -10.03 -7.01 -7.72
CA ARG A 78 -9.71 -7.02 -6.28
C ARG A 78 -9.93 -5.64 -5.69
N ASN A 79 -10.53 -5.56 -4.50
CA ASN A 79 -10.76 -4.30 -3.81
C ASN A 79 -9.53 -3.88 -3.00
N SER A 80 -9.25 -2.58 -2.95
CA SER A 80 -8.19 -2.02 -2.10
C SER A 80 -8.63 -1.99 -0.64
N TYR A 81 -7.76 -2.50 0.24
CA TYR A 81 -7.96 -2.50 1.69
C TYR A 81 -6.64 -2.31 2.43
N VAL A 82 -6.70 -1.97 3.71
CA VAL A 82 -5.53 -1.85 4.59
C VAL A 82 -4.95 -3.23 4.85
N THR A 83 -3.74 -3.51 4.40
CA THR A 83 -3.06 -4.79 4.68
C THR A 83 -2.37 -4.80 6.03
N SER A 84 -1.82 -3.65 6.44
CA SER A 84 -1.12 -3.48 7.71
C SER A 84 -1.18 -2.01 8.13
N ALA A 85 -1.14 -1.76 9.43
CA ALA A 85 -1.21 -0.43 9.99
C ALA A 85 -0.34 -0.32 11.26
N GLY A 86 0.16 0.89 11.53
CA GLY A 86 0.96 1.12 12.73
C GLY A 86 1.39 2.57 12.91
N ALA A 87 1.76 2.92 14.14
CA ALA A 87 2.38 4.20 14.43
C ALA A 87 3.83 4.22 13.93
N GLY A 88 4.23 5.31 13.27
CA GLY A 88 5.63 5.61 12.94
C GLY A 88 6.14 6.76 13.80
N PRO A 89 6.68 6.50 15.02
CA PRO A 89 7.09 7.54 15.96
C PRO A 89 8.11 8.53 15.38
N SER A 90 9.09 8.04 14.61
CA SER A 90 10.11 8.89 13.97
C SER A 90 9.54 9.86 12.93
N LEU A 91 8.35 9.58 12.42
CA LEU A 91 7.65 10.41 11.44
C LEU A 91 6.51 11.22 12.08
N GLY A 92 6.11 10.91 13.31
CA GLY A 92 4.93 11.48 13.94
C GLY A 92 3.62 11.19 13.18
N LYS A 93 3.56 10.08 12.44
CA LYS A 93 2.43 9.71 11.59
C LYS A 93 1.89 8.32 11.95
N TYR A 94 0.60 8.12 11.71
CA TYR A 94 0.02 6.78 11.64
C TYR A 94 0.03 6.33 10.19
N ILE A 95 0.55 5.13 9.94
CA ILE A 95 0.88 4.64 8.60
C ILE A 95 0.01 3.42 8.32
N LEU A 96 -0.52 3.36 7.10
CA LEU A 96 -1.27 2.24 6.56
C LEU A 96 -0.52 1.70 5.34
N MET A 97 -0.70 0.43 5.02
CA MET A 97 -0.28 -0.17 3.77
C MET A 97 -1.49 -0.66 2.99
N SER A 98 -1.50 -0.49 1.67
CA SER A 98 -2.58 -0.98 0.82
C SER A 98 -2.11 -1.21 -0.60
N TYR A 99 -2.69 -2.19 -1.28
CA TYR A 99 -2.53 -2.36 -2.72
C TYR A 99 -3.50 -1.45 -3.45
N LEU A 100 -2.97 -0.54 -4.27
CA LEU A 100 -3.74 0.43 -5.04
C LEU A 100 -3.53 0.21 -6.54
N PRO A 101 -4.58 0.35 -7.37
CA PRO A 101 -4.42 0.42 -8.82
C PRO A 101 -3.47 1.57 -9.23
N PRO A 102 -2.72 1.44 -10.34
CA PRO A 102 -1.73 2.42 -10.78
C PRO A 102 -2.23 3.87 -10.88
N GLU A 103 -3.51 4.07 -11.20
CA GLU A 103 -4.14 5.38 -11.31
C GLU A 103 -4.22 6.12 -9.95
N TYR A 104 -4.32 5.38 -8.84
CA TYR A 104 -4.37 5.88 -7.47
C TYR A 104 -3.02 5.77 -6.73
N ALA A 105 -2.13 4.89 -7.20
CA ALA A 105 -0.79 4.67 -6.64
C ALA A 105 0.19 5.79 -7.03
N LYS A 106 -0.09 7.03 -6.58
CA LYS A 106 0.72 8.22 -6.85
C LYS A 106 1.01 8.95 -5.55
N VAL A 107 2.26 9.30 -5.30
CA VAL A 107 2.63 10.08 -4.11
C VAL A 107 1.83 11.39 -4.08
N GLY A 108 1.23 11.69 -2.93
CA GLY A 108 0.35 12.84 -2.73
C GLY A 108 -1.13 12.58 -3.07
N ALA A 109 -1.47 11.43 -3.68
CA ALA A 109 -2.87 11.09 -3.93
C ALA A 109 -3.66 11.02 -2.62
N LYS A 110 -4.81 11.70 -2.61
CA LYS A 110 -5.73 11.77 -1.46
C LYS A 110 -6.81 10.72 -1.62
N LEU A 111 -6.99 9.91 -0.59
CA LEU A 111 -7.95 8.82 -0.52
C LEU A 111 -8.65 8.85 0.85
N LYS A 112 -9.57 7.91 1.05
CA LYS A 112 -10.23 7.70 2.34
C LYS A 112 -10.05 6.26 2.79
N VAL A 113 -10.05 6.03 4.09
CA VAL A 113 -10.21 4.69 4.69
C VAL A 113 -11.49 4.67 5.50
N GLU A 114 -12.28 3.60 5.39
CA GLU A 114 -13.49 3.44 6.20
C GLU A 114 -13.22 2.64 7.46
N TYR A 115 -13.61 3.16 8.61
CA TYR A 115 -13.44 2.48 9.89
C TYR A 115 -14.62 2.79 10.80
N PHE A 116 -15.26 1.76 11.35
CA PHE A 116 -16.50 1.88 12.13
C PHE A 116 -17.61 2.69 11.42
N GLY A 117 -17.72 2.57 10.09
CA GLY A 117 -18.73 3.28 9.30
C GLY A 117 -18.44 4.77 9.06
N GLU A 118 -17.30 5.26 9.51
CA GLU A 118 -16.81 6.62 9.26
C GLU A 118 -15.62 6.62 8.31
N ARG A 119 -15.36 7.75 7.64
CA ARG A 119 -14.33 7.87 6.60
C ARG A 119 -13.25 8.85 7.02
N TYR A 120 -12.01 8.39 6.99
CA TYR A 120 -10.85 9.17 7.44
C TYR A 120 -9.92 9.49 6.27
N PRO A 121 -9.44 10.73 6.15
CA PRO A 121 -8.56 11.14 5.06
C PRO A 121 -7.16 10.50 5.21
N VAL A 122 -6.66 9.96 4.12
CA VAL A 122 -5.31 9.38 4.02
C VAL A 122 -4.63 9.88 2.75
N THR A 123 -3.30 9.96 2.80
CA THR A 123 -2.46 10.36 1.67
C THR A 123 -1.49 9.25 1.30
N VAL A 124 -1.36 8.94 0.02
CA VAL A 124 -0.28 8.06 -0.47
C VAL A 124 1.06 8.76 -0.26
N ALA A 125 1.88 8.24 0.64
CA ALA A 125 3.16 8.82 1.02
C ALA A 125 4.34 8.17 0.28
N ALA A 126 4.23 6.89 -0.08
CA ALA A 126 5.19 6.18 -0.92
C ALA A 126 4.51 5.09 -1.74
N VAL A 127 5.12 4.75 -2.87
CA VAL A 127 4.69 3.69 -3.78
C VAL A 127 5.82 2.67 -3.91
N GLY A 128 5.50 1.39 -3.75
CA GLY A 128 6.47 0.30 -3.76
C GLY A 128 7.32 0.22 -2.49
N ALA A 129 8.54 -0.31 -2.62
CA ALA A 129 9.43 -0.61 -1.50
C ALA A 129 10.25 0.59 -0.99
N THR A 130 9.79 1.82 -1.19
CA THR A 130 10.46 3.03 -0.69
C THR A 130 10.05 3.28 0.77
N PRO A 131 10.97 3.25 1.74
CA PRO A 131 10.63 3.52 3.13
C PRO A 131 10.35 5.02 3.33
N LEU A 132 9.40 5.33 4.21
CA LEU A 132 9.07 6.72 4.56
C LEU A 132 10.16 7.39 5.42
N PHE A 133 10.96 6.60 6.12
CA PHE A 133 12.06 7.05 6.96
C PHE A 133 13.40 6.58 6.40
N ASP A 134 14.36 7.49 6.30
CA ASP A 134 15.67 7.25 5.67
C ASP A 134 15.59 6.60 4.27
N PRO A 135 14.90 7.23 3.30
CA PRO A 135 14.71 6.67 1.95
C PRO A 135 16.01 6.37 1.20
N GLU A 136 17.09 7.08 1.53
CA GLU A 136 18.41 6.92 0.91
C GLU A 136 19.29 5.84 1.59
N ASN A 137 18.80 5.25 2.69
CA ASN A 137 19.53 4.33 3.56
C ASN A 137 20.87 4.93 4.07
N LYS A 138 20.89 6.24 4.38
CA LYS A 138 22.10 6.93 4.86
C LYS A 138 22.57 6.37 6.20
N ARG A 139 21.64 5.95 7.07
CA ARG A 139 21.96 5.42 8.40
C ARG A 139 22.43 3.97 8.37
N ILE A 140 21.93 3.18 7.42
CA ILE A 140 22.29 1.75 7.29
C ILE A 140 23.64 1.57 6.58
N LYS A 141 24.01 2.49 5.68
CA LYS A 141 25.26 2.42 4.90
C LYS A 141 26.46 3.06 5.60
N ALA A 142 26.24 3.76 6.70
CA ALA A 142 27.29 4.43 7.47
C ALA A 142 28.16 3.43 8.24
#